data_AF-A0A921IM08-F1
#
_entry.id   AF-A0A921IM08-F1
#
_cell.length_a   1.000
_cell.length_b   1.000
_cell.length_c   1.000
_cell.angle_alpha   90.00
_cell.angle_beta   90.00
_cell.angle_gamma   90.00
#
_symmetry.space_group_name_H-M   'P 1'
#
loop_
_entity.id
_entity.type
_entity.pdbx_description
1 polymer ?
#
loop_
_entity_poly.entity_id
_entity_poly.type
_entity_poly.pdbx_seq_one_letter_code
_entity_poly.pdbx_strand_id
1 'polypeptide(L)'
;MGQTFCVAAPQTKARIFYRAAILGISAVLSQMTPLAVGYLTDHVLAAKSATFQSVLPILLVILLVNVVNEVIKVIRRLIVEDAATQAEKNARQRAALSLLKAPLAYFREHMTGNIHGRLNRSLEGTVKLIKLLFMDFAPAVTTGLAAIVTIFMQLPFPVACMVILVIPVGTFIVFRQISTQKGIRVELMDTKADMDGTMVELLGGIETIRTLDSAQTESLRIEGQSEQLRKKEMRHHKAMALYDCLKFVNEAFFSVLVIGISVLLASQ
;
A
#
# COMPACT_ATOMS: atom_id res chain seq x y z
N MET A 1 27.18 -1.39 -12.79
CA MET A 1 26.40 -0.66 -11.77
C MET A 1 26.87 0.79 -11.77
N GLY A 2 26.14 1.73 -12.37
CA GLY A 2 26.61 3.13 -12.42
C GLY A 2 25.93 4.09 -13.40
N GLN A 3 24.88 3.69 -14.13
CA GLN A 3 24.29 4.56 -15.16
C GLN A 3 22.76 4.74 -15.09
N THR A 4 22.07 4.28 -14.04
CA THR A 4 20.60 4.41 -13.95
C THR A 4 20.09 5.74 -13.39
N PHE A 5 20.96 6.64 -12.92
CA PHE A 5 20.53 7.94 -12.34
C PHE A 5 20.87 9.19 -13.17
N CYS A 6 21.54 9.06 -14.32
CA CYS A 6 22.12 10.22 -15.02
C CYS A 6 21.34 10.73 -16.25
N VAL A 7 20.03 10.45 -16.37
CA VAL A 7 19.17 11.02 -17.43
C VAL A 7 17.86 11.56 -16.86
N ALA A 8 17.98 12.56 -15.99
CA ALA A 8 16.90 13.49 -15.66
C ALA A 8 17.35 14.89 -16.09
N ALA A 9 16.74 15.40 -17.16
CA ALA A 9 16.92 16.77 -17.63
C ALA A 9 16.68 17.77 -16.48
N PRO A 10 17.31 18.96 -16.50
CA PRO A 10 17.19 19.95 -15.42
C PRO A 10 15.73 20.36 -15.12
N GLN A 11 14.83 20.29 -16.11
CA GLN A 11 13.39 20.56 -15.95
C GLN A 11 12.63 19.46 -15.17
N THR A 12 13.12 18.22 -15.14
CA THR A 12 12.50 17.10 -14.40
C THR A 12 12.85 17.16 -12.92
N LYS A 13 14.05 17.64 -12.56
CA LYS A 13 14.49 17.78 -11.17
C LYS A 13 13.67 18.83 -10.41
N ALA A 14 13.35 19.96 -11.04
CA ALA A 14 12.49 21.00 -10.45
C ALA A 14 11.04 20.51 -10.24
N ARG A 15 10.47 19.76 -11.18
CA ARG A 15 9.13 19.16 -11.03
C ARG A 15 9.06 18.07 -9.95
N ILE A 16 10.10 17.25 -9.83
CA ILE A 16 10.19 16.23 -8.75
C ILE A 16 10.36 16.92 -7.40
N PHE A 17 11.20 17.95 -7.31
CA PHE A 17 11.39 18.72 -6.08
C PHE A 17 10.11 19.45 -5.66
N TYR A 18 9.39 20.06 -6.61
CA TYR A 18 8.09 20.69 -6.37
C TYR A 18 7.04 19.69 -5.87
N ARG A 19 6.95 18.50 -6.49
CA ARG A 19 6.05 17.42 -6.08
C ARG A 19 6.41 16.84 -4.71
N ALA A 20 7.71 16.71 -4.39
CA ALA A 20 8.20 16.27 -3.10
C ALA A 20 7.98 17.31 -1.99
N ALA A 21 8.17 18.60 -2.29
CA ALA A 21 7.90 19.71 -1.38
C ALA A 21 6.40 19.80 -1.04
N ILE A 22 5.52 19.64 -2.04
CA ILE A 22 4.06 19.54 -1.80
C ILE A 22 3.72 18.34 -0.92
N LEU A 23 4.37 17.19 -1.13
CA LEU A 23 4.16 16.01 -0.29
C LEU A 23 4.54 16.30 1.17
N GLY A 24 5.71 16.90 1.40
CA GLY A 24 6.19 17.27 2.73
C GLY A 24 5.28 18.30 3.43
N ILE A 25 4.89 19.36 2.73
CA ILE A 25 4.00 20.41 3.25
C ILE A 25 2.61 19.85 3.57
N SER A 26 2.07 18.97 2.71
CA SER A 26 0.77 18.34 2.96
C SER A 26 0.75 17.44 4.20
N ALA A 27 1.89 16.82 4.52
CA ALA A 27 1.99 15.95 5.67
C ALA A 27 2.01 16.74 6.99
N VAL A 28 2.70 17.89 7.01
CA VAL A 28 2.67 18.83 8.15
C VAL A 28 1.27 19.41 8.35
N LEU A 29 0.59 19.81 7.26
CA LEU A 29 -0.79 20.32 7.35
C LEU A 29 -1.77 19.25 7.85
N SER A 30 -1.61 17.98 7.46
CA SER A 30 -2.49 16.90 7.92
C SER A 30 -2.39 16.58 9.41
N GLN A 31 -1.31 17.03 10.07
CA GLN A 31 -1.15 16.88 11.52
C GLN A 31 -1.77 18.03 12.32
N MET A 32 -2.03 19.18 11.67
CA MET A 32 -2.71 20.30 12.32
C MET A 32 -4.15 19.93 12.68
N THR A 33 -4.77 18.98 11.96
CA THR A 33 -6.14 18.49 12.21
C THR A 33 -6.32 17.84 13.58
N PRO A 34 -5.61 16.74 13.92
CA PRO A 34 -5.77 16.11 15.22
C PRO A 34 -5.35 17.03 16.38
N LEU A 35 -4.35 17.89 16.17
CA LEU A 35 -3.93 18.86 17.19
C LEU A 35 -4.98 19.96 17.44
N ALA A 36 -5.60 20.48 16.38
CA ALA A 36 -6.70 21.45 16.51
C ALA A 36 -7.93 20.83 17.16
N VAL A 37 -8.27 19.59 16.80
CA VAL A 37 -9.37 18.83 17.42
C VAL A 37 -9.08 18.56 18.89
N GLY A 38 -7.86 18.12 19.25
CA GLY A 38 -7.46 17.87 20.64
C GLY A 38 -7.52 19.12 21.51
N TYR A 39 -6.95 20.23 21.04
CA TYR A 39 -6.97 21.50 21.78
C TYR A 39 -8.38 22.02 22.04
N LEU A 40 -9.29 21.92 21.05
CA LEU A 40 -10.69 22.33 21.18
C LEU A 40 -11.49 21.39 22.09
N THR A 41 -11.21 20.08 22.04
CA THR A 41 -11.87 19.08 22.90
C THR A 41 -11.50 19.33 24.36
N ASP A 42 -10.22 19.49 24.67
CA ASP A 42 -9.73 19.67 26.04
C ASP A 42 -10.15 21.01 26.66
N HIS A 43 -10.20 22.10 25.89
CA HIS A 43 -10.55 23.42 26.45
C HIS A 43 -12.07 23.64 26.61
N VAL A 44 -12.91 22.92 25.87
CA VAL A 44 -14.36 23.18 25.82
C VAL A 44 -15.17 22.12 26.58
N LEU A 45 -14.79 20.84 26.52
CA LEU A 45 -15.48 19.79 27.29
C LEU A 45 -15.08 19.78 28.77
N ALA A 46 -13.89 20.27 29.11
CA ALA A 46 -13.48 20.46 30.52
C ALA A 46 -14.19 21.66 31.17
N ALA A 47 -14.62 22.65 30.38
CA ALA A 47 -15.44 23.75 30.86
C ALA A 47 -16.89 23.27 31.05
N LYS A 48 -17.19 22.79 32.26
CA LYS A 48 -18.47 22.19 32.73
C LYS A 48 -19.74 23.07 32.60
N SER A 49 -19.72 24.14 31.82
CA SER A 49 -20.80 25.13 31.64
C SER A 49 -20.98 25.51 30.16
N ALA A 50 -21.19 24.53 29.28
CA ALA A 50 -21.40 24.77 27.86
C ALA A 50 -22.90 24.80 27.52
N THR A 51 -23.47 25.99 27.32
CA THR A 51 -24.81 26.19 26.74
C THR A 51 -24.80 25.77 25.27
N PHE A 52 -25.87 25.13 24.75
CA PHE A 52 -25.98 24.63 23.36
C PHE A 52 -25.60 25.68 22.28
N GLN A 53 -25.87 26.95 22.56
CA GLN A 53 -25.56 28.08 21.68
C GLN A 53 -24.06 28.41 21.59
N SER A 54 -23.27 28.05 22.60
CA SER A 54 -21.81 28.21 22.61
C SER A 54 -21.09 27.03 21.93
N VAL A 55 -21.74 25.86 21.85
CA VAL A 55 -21.19 24.64 21.22
C VAL A 55 -21.35 24.65 19.70
N LEU A 56 -22.42 25.26 19.17
CA LEU A 56 -22.72 25.33 17.74
C LEU A 56 -21.58 25.92 16.87
N PRO A 57 -20.99 27.09 17.19
CA PRO A 57 -19.90 27.65 16.38
C PRO A 57 -18.64 26.75 16.39
N ILE A 58 -18.39 26.05 17.50
CA ILE A 58 -17.24 25.15 17.66
C ILE A 58 -17.43 23.89 16.82
N LEU A 59 -18.64 23.32 16.82
CA LEU A 59 -18.99 22.19 15.97
C LEU A 59 -18.83 22.53 14.48
N LEU A 60 -19.22 23.76 14.09
CA LEU A 60 -19.00 24.28 12.73
C LEU A 60 -17.51 24.40 12.37
N VAL A 61 -16.67 24.87 13.31
CA VAL A 61 -15.22 24.94 13.11
C VAL A 61 -14.62 23.54 12.95
N ILE A 62 -15.03 22.56 13.76
CA ILE A 62 -14.57 21.17 13.64
C ILE A 62 -14.98 20.58 12.28
N LEU A 63 -16.23 20.79 11.87
CA LEU A 63 -16.73 20.36 10.57
C LEU A 63 -15.91 20.98 9.43
N LEU A 64 -15.67 22.29 9.49
CA LEU A 64 -14.90 23.02 8.49
C LEU A 64 -13.45 22.53 8.41
N VAL A 65 -12.79 22.34 9.55
CA VAL A 65 -11.43 21.80 9.63
C VAL A 65 -11.39 20.38 9.04
N ASN A 66 -12.35 19.51 9.36
CA ASN A 66 -12.39 18.15 8.80
C ASN A 66 -12.61 18.16 7.28
N VAL A 67 -13.54 18.98 6.77
CA VAL A 67 -13.81 19.12 5.34
C VAL A 67 -12.56 19.62 4.61
N VAL A 68 -11.89 20.67 5.11
CA VAL A 68 -10.65 21.19 4.52
C VAL A 68 -9.57 20.10 4.47
N ASN A 69 -9.47 19.27 5.49
CA ASN A 69 -8.49 18.19 5.52
C ASN A 69 -8.78 17.07 4.53
N GLU A 70 -10.04 16.67 4.37
CA GLU A 70 -10.39 15.71 3.31
C GLU A 70 -10.11 16.28 1.92
N VAL A 71 -10.39 17.56 1.69
CA VAL A 71 -10.04 18.23 0.43
C VAL A 71 -8.53 18.20 0.19
N ILE A 72 -7.70 18.51 1.20
CA ILE A 72 -6.23 18.44 1.09
C ILE A 72 -5.77 17.00 0.78
N LYS A 73 -6.34 15.99 1.45
CA LYS A 73 -6.02 14.58 1.17
C LYS A 73 -6.33 14.20 -0.27
N VAL A 74 -7.48 14.62 -0.80
CA VAL A 74 -7.87 14.38 -2.20
C VAL A 74 -6.91 15.07 -3.15
N ILE A 75 -6.59 16.35 -2.94
CA ILE A 75 -5.64 17.10 -3.79
C ILE A 75 -4.28 16.41 -3.80
N ARG A 76 -3.75 16.02 -2.63
CA ARG A 76 -2.49 15.27 -2.52
C ARG A 76 -2.53 13.98 -3.32
N ARG A 77 -3.63 13.21 -3.18
CA ARG A 77 -3.82 11.95 -3.90
C ARG A 77 -3.78 12.16 -5.41
N LEU A 78 -4.47 13.18 -5.92
CA LEU A 78 -4.49 13.50 -7.35
C LEU A 78 -3.11 13.91 -7.88
N ILE A 79 -2.34 14.69 -7.12
CA ILE A 79 -0.98 15.11 -7.49
C ILE A 79 -0.04 13.90 -7.59
N VAL A 80 -0.13 12.96 -6.64
CA VAL A 80 0.68 11.73 -6.64
C VAL A 80 0.28 10.81 -7.79
N GLU A 81 -1.03 10.66 -8.05
CA GLU A 81 -1.53 9.83 -9.15
C GLU A 81 -1.10 10.39 -10.52
N ASP A 82 -1.19 11.71 -10.72
CA ASP A 82 -0.68 12.39 -11.91
C ASP A 82 0.84 12.20 -12.05
N ALA A 83 1.59 12.28 -10.95
CA ALA A 83 3.02 12.07 -10.99
C ALA A 83 3.40 10.64 -11.38
N ALA A 84 2.70 9.64 -10.85
CA ALA A 84 2.93 8.24 -11.13
C ALA A 84 2.56 7.88 -12.58
N THR A 85 1.40 8.34 -13.06
CA THR A 85 0.94 8.12 -14.44
C THR A 85 1.84 8.82 -15.47
N GLN A 86 2.34 10.02 -15.15
CA GLN A 86 3.33 10.68 -16.00
C GLN A 86 4.66 9.91 -16.04
N ALA A 87 5.09 9.33 -14.91
CA ALA A 87 6.28 8.49 -14.86
C ALA A 87 6.10 7.21 -15.70
N GLU A 88 4.93 6.57 -15.63
CA GLU A 88 4.54 5.43 -16.45
C GLU A 88 4.60 5.75 -17.95
N LYS A 89 3.97 6.85 -18.37
CA LYS A 89 3.99 7.33 -19.75
C LYS A 89 5.42 7.51 -20.25
N ASN A 90 6.25 8.21 -19.48
CA ASN A 90 7.65 8.48 -19.85
C ASN A 90 8.47 7.18 -19.95
N ALA A 91 8.24 6.22 -19.04
CA ALA A 91 8.94 4.95 -19.04
C ALA A 91 8.54 4.07 -20.24
N ARG A 92 7.24 3.98 -20.56
CA ARG A 92 6.74 3.31 -21.79
C ARG A 92 7.33 3.94 -23.05
N GLN A 93 7.33 5.26 -23.14
CA GLN A 93 7.87 5.97 -24.31
C GLN A 93 9.38 5.73 -24.48
N ARG A 94 10.17 5.81 -23.41
CA ARG A 94 11.62 5.55 -23.45
C ARG A 94 11.91 4.10 -23.84
N ALA A 95 11.15 3.15 -23.31
CA ALA A 95 11.33 1.74 -23.65
C ALA A 95 11.00 1.46 -25.11
N ALA A 96 9.90 2.02 -25.64
CA ALA A 96 9.54 1.90 -27.05
C ALA A 96 10.64 2.51 -27.95
N LEU A 97 11.13 3.71 -27.64
CA LEU A 97 12.22 4.34 -28.37
C LEU A 97 13.52 3.53 -28.32
N SER A 98 13.82 2.90 -27.19
CA SER A 98 15.00 2.04 -27.05
C SER A 98 14.88 0.77 -27.89
N LEU A 99 13.67 0.18 -27.97
CA LEU A 99 13.41 -0.97 -28.83
C LEU A 99 13.53 -0.62 -30.31
N LEU A 100 13.03 0.55 -30.73
CA LEU A 100 13.14 1.01 -32.12
C LEU A 100 14.59 1.25 -32.56
N LYS A 101 15.51 1.51 -31.63
CA LYS A 101 16.94 1.71 -31.90
C LYS A 101 17.79 0.44 -31.72
N ALA A 102 17.18 -0.67 -31.30
CA ALA A 102 17.91 -1.91 -31.04
C ALA A 102 18.27 -2.62 -32.35
N PRO A 103 19.45 -3.27 -32.43
CA PRO A 103 19.88 -3.99 -33.63
C PRO A 103 18.95 -5.19 -33.91
N LEU A 104 18.68 -5.45 -35.20
CA LEU A 104 17.82 -6.55 -35.66
C LEU A 104 18.27 -7.94 -35.17
N ALA A 105 19.56 -8.12 -34.86
CA ALA A 105 20.10 -9.34 -34.27
C ALA A 105 19.46 -9.69 -32.91
N TYR A 106 19.16 -8.68 -32.08
CA TYR A 106 18.52 -8.86 -30.77
C TYR A 106 17.11 -9.46 -30.88
N PHE A 107 16.36 -9.09 -31.94
CA PHE A 107 15.02 -9.60 -32.22
C PHE A 107 15.02 -10.99 -32.88
N ARG A 108 16.15 -11.44 -33.44
CA ARG A 108 16.28 -12.81 -33.98
C ARG A 108 16.52 -13.83 -32.86
N GLU A 109 17.21 -13.44 -31.79
CA GLU A 109 17.48 -14.30 -30.63
C GLU A 109 16.31 -14.35 -29.63
N HIS A 110 15.39 -13.38 -29.68
CA HIS A 110 14.31 -13.24 -28.70
C HIS A 110 12.96 -13.05 -29.39
N MET A 111 12.00 -13.95 -29.12
CA MET A 111 10.63 -13.79 -29.63
C MET A 111 10.04 -12.42 -29.25
N THR A 112 9.45 -11.72 -30.22
CA THR A 112 8.86 -10.38 -30.07
C THR A 112 7.81 -10.32 -28.95
N GLY A 113 7.01 -11.38 -28.78
CA GLY A 113 6.05 -11.52 -27.68
C GLY A 113 6.70 -11.56 -26.28
N ASN A 114 7.84 -12.24 -26.14
CA ASN A 114 8.60 -12.28 -24.88
C ASN A 114 9.24 -10.94 -24.53
N ILE A 115 9.62 -10.14 -25.53
CA ILE A 115 10.13 -8.78 -25.33
C ILE A 115 8.98 -7.87 -24.86
N HIS A 116 7.83 -7.90 -25.55
CA HIS A 116 6.67 -7.10 -25.20
C HIS A 116 6.13 -7.42 -23.80
N GLY A 117 5.95 -8.72 -23.50
CA GLY A 117 5.43 -9.18 -22.22
C GLY A 117 6.35 -8.86 -21.03
N ARG A 118 7.67 -9.04 -21.18
CA ARG A 118 8.63 -8.69 -20.11
C ARG A 118 8.73 -7.19 -19.89
N LEU A 119 8.72 -6.41 -20.97
CA LEU A 119 8.77 -4.96 -20.86
C LEU A 119 7.53 -4.41 -20.16
N ASN A 120 6.34 -4.81 -20.60
CA ASN A 120 5.10 -4.31 -20.00
C ASN A 120 4.98 -4.70 -18.52
N ARG A 121 5.28 -5.96 -18.16
CA ARG A 121 5.33 -6.40 -16.75
C ARG A 121 6.33 -5.62 -15.91
N SER A 122 7.52 -5.33 -16.44
CA SER A 122 8.55 -4.57 -15.72
C SER A 122 8.15 -3.11 -15.51
N LEU A 123 7.55 -2.48 -16.51
CA LEU A 123 7.06 -1.12 -16.44
C LEU A 123 5.89 -0.99 -15.46
N GLU A 124 4.90 -1.88 -15.58
CA GLU A 124 3.74 -1.91 -14.70
C GLU A 124 4.15 -2.19 -13.24
N GLY A 125 5.07 -3.15 -13.02
CA GLY A 125 5.62 -3.43 -11.69
C GLY A 125 6.35 -2.23 -11.08
N THR A 126 7.15 -1.51 -11.87
CA THR A 126 7.87 -0.31 -11.43
C THR A 126 6.91 0.81 -11.05
N VAL A 127 5.88 1.04 -11.88
CA VAL A 127 4.87 2.06 -11.63
C VAL A 127 4.06 1.74 -10.37
N LYS A 128 3.68 0.47 -10.19
CA LYS A 128 2.98 0.01 -9.00
C LYS A 128 3.81 0.22 -7.73
N LEU A 129 5.12 -0.03 -7.79
CA LEU A 129 6.03 0.22 -6.67
C LEU A 129 6.16 1.72 -6.36
N ILE A 130 6.24 2.59 -7.37
CA ILE A 130 6.24 4.05 -7.17
C ILE A 130 4.93 4.49 -6.51
N LYS A 131 3.77 4.02 -7.00
CA LYS A 131 2.47 4.32 -6.38
C LYS A 131 2.43 3.86 -4.93
N LEU A 132 2.83 2.62 -4.64
CA LEU A 132 2.89 2.09 -3.27
C LEU A 132 3.75 2.97 -2.35
N LEU A 133 4.93 3.40 -2.82
CA LEU A 133 5.85 4.21 -2.01
C LEU A 133 5.31 5.61 -1.72
N PHE A 134 4.74 6.30 -2.72
CA PHE A 134 4.32 7.70 -2.56
C PHE A 134 2.88 7.89 -2.11
N MET A 135 2.00 6.94 -2.43
CA MET A 135 0.57 7.02 -2.13
C MET A 135 0.23 6.38 -0.79
N ASP A 136 0.88 5.26 -0.47
CA ASP A 136 0.57 4.48 0.74
C ASP A 136 1.66 4.64 1.80
N PHE A 137 2.91 4.34 1.45
CA PHE A 137 4.00 4.27 2.43
C PHE A 137 4.42 5.64 2.98
N ALA A 138 4.72 6.61 2.11
CA ALA A 138 5.20 7.93 2.56
C ALA A 138 4.19 8.66 3.46
N PRO A 139 2.88 8.69 3.12
CA PRO A 139 1.88 9.22 4.03
C PRO A 139 1.81 8.44 5.35
N ALA A 140 1.78 7.11 5.31
CA ALA A 140 1.68 6.29 6.51
C ALA A 140 2.86 6.50 7.47
N VAL A 141 4.09 6.58 6.94
CA VAL A 141 5.29 6.87 7.73
C VAL A 141 5.22 8.27 8.33
N THR A 142 4.81 9.27 7.55
CA THR A 142 4.77 10.65 8.05
C THR A 142 3.69 10.84 9.11
N THR A 143 2.49 10.29 8.91
CA THR A 143 1.43 10.31 9.92
C THR A 143 1.82 9.52 11.16
N GLY A 144 2.53 8.39 11.01
CA GLY A 144 3.04 7.60 12.13
C GLY A 144 4.08 8.36 12.96
N LEU A 145 5.09 8.96 12.31
CA LEU A 145 6.09 9.79 12.97
C LEU A 145 5.45 10.97 13.71
N ALA A 146 4.53 11.65 13.04
CA ALA A 146 3.89 12.82 13.61
C ALA A 146 2.92 12.44 14.75
N ALA A 147 2.28 11.26 14.70
CA ALA A 147 1.53 10.72 15.83
C ALA A 147 2.43 10.42 17.04
N ILE A 148 3.62 9.84 16.83
CA ILE A 148 4.61 9.63 17.90
C ILE A 148 4.99 10.96 18.56
N VAL A 149 5.27 12.00 17.76
CA VAL A 149 5.60 13.35 18.27
C VAL A 149 4.43 13.93 19.08
N THR A 150 3.20 13.83 18.57
CA THR A 150 2.00 14.29 19.28
C THR A 150 1.80 13.55 20.61
N ILE A 151 1.97 12.23 20.64
CA ILE A 151 1.85 11.42 21.85
C ILE A 151 2.87 11.85 22.91
N PHE A 152 4.12 12.12 22.53
CA PHE A 152 5.14 12.61 23.47
C PHE A 152 4.89 14.05 23.97
N MET A 153 4.21 14.90 23.18
CA MET A 153 3.87 16.26 23.59
C MET A 153 2.64 16.34 24.51
N GLN A 154 1.63 15.49 24.29
CA GLN A 154 0.35 15.54 25.02
C GLN A 154 0.25 14.57 26.19
N LEU A 155 0.89 13.41 26.14
CA LEU A 155 0.81 12.41 27.21
C LEU A 155 2.05 12.43 28.12
N PRO A 156 1.88 12.14 29.42
CA PRO A 156 3.01 11.96 30.31
C PRO A 156 3.91 10.81 29.83
N PHE A 157 5.22 11.00 29.97
CA PHE A 157 6.28 10.11 29.47
C PHE A 157 6.05 8.59 29.71
N PRO A 158 5.51 8.14 30.85
CA PRO A 158 5.26 6.71 31.09
C PRO A 158 4.22 6.10 30.14
N VAL A 159 3.17 6.85 29.77
CA VAL A 159 2.10 6.36 28.88
C VAL A 159 2.56 6.36 27.43
N ALA A 160 3.31 7.40 27.02
CA ALA A 160 3.87 7.52 25.68
C ALA A 160 4.81 6.34 25.33
N CYS A 161 5.70 5.96 26.26
CA CYS A 161 6.60 4.82 26.08
C CYS A 161 5.86 3.48 25.89
N MET A 162 4.75 3.27 26.61
CA MET A 162 3.92 2.07 26.48
C MET A 162 3.20 2.00 25.12
N VAL A 163 2.64 3.12 24.64
CA VAL A 163 1.98 3.18 23.32
C VAL A 163 2.96 2.86 22.19
N ILE A 164 4.21 3.31 22.30
CA ILE A 164 5.24 3.03 21.29
C ILE A 164 5.60 1.55 21.27
N LEU A 165 5.45 0.82 22.37
CA LEU A 165 5.72 -0.62 22.45
C LEU A 165 4.77 -1.47 21.61
N VAL A 166 3.61 -0.93 21.19
CA VAL A 166 2.71 -1.55 20.20
C VAL A 166 3.42 -1.76 18.87
N ILE A 167 4.22 -0.78 18.44
CA ILE A 167 4.87 -0.73 17.14
C ILE A 167 5.89 -1.87 16.96
N PRO A 168 6.87 -2.12 17.86
CA PRO A 168 7.82 -3.21 17.71
C PRO A 168 7.14 -4.59 17.78
N VAL A 169 6.13 -4.76 18.64
CA VAL A 169 5.41 -6.04 18.75
C VAL A 169 4.60 -6.31 17.47
N GLY A 170 3.87 -5.32 16.95
CA GLY A 170 3.15 -5.42 15.68
C GLY A 170 4.10 -5.66 14.49
N THR A 171 5.22 -4.95 14.47
CA THR A 171 6.26 -5.10 13.43
C THR A 171 6.86 -6.50 13.45
N PHE A 172 7.11 -7.07 14.63
CA PHE A 172 7.60 -8.44 14.78
C PHE A 172 6.61 -9.47 14.21
N ILE A 173 5.30 -9.32 14.49
CA ILE A 173 4.25 -10.19 13.93
C ILE A 173 4.26 -10.10 12.40
N VAL A 174 4.36 -8.89 11.84
CA VAL A 174 4.42 -8.66 10.39
C VAL A 174 5.68 -9.27 9.76
N PHE A 175 6.85 -9.09 10.36
CA PHE A 175 8.10 -9.69 9.86
C PHE A 175 8.02 -11.22 9.85
N ARG A 176 7.47 -11.82 10.92
CA ARG A 176 7.26 -13.27 11.01
C ARG A 176 6.26 -13.74 9.94
N GLN A 177 5.20 -12.98 9.68
CA GLN A 177 4.24 -13.25 8.60
C GLN A 177 4.94 -13.24 7.23
N ILE A 178 5.72 -12.20 6.93
CA ILE A 178 6.44 -12.06 5.66
C ILE A 178 7.42 -13.22 5.47
N SER A 179 8.22 -13.54 6.50
CA SER A 179 9.20 -14.62 6.44
C SER A 179 8.55 -15.99 6.21
N THR A 180 7.40 -16.24 6.84
CA THR A 180 6.70 -17.53 6.72
C THR A 180 5.96 -17.67 5.38
N GLN A 181 5.43 -16.57 4.83
CA GLN A 181 4.54 -16.61 3.66
C GLN A 181 5.21 -16.28 2.32
N LYS A 182 6.46 -15.78 2.32
CA LYS A 182 7.17 -15.42 1.07
C LYS A 182 7.26 -16.59 0.09
N GLY A 183 7.59 -17.79 0.56
CA GLY A 183 7.70 -18.99 -0.30
C GLY A 183 6.34 -19.47 -0.83
N ILE A 184 5.34 -19.56 0.06
CA ILE A 184 3.98 -20.02 -0.28
C ILE A 184 3.35 -19.11 -1.35
N ARG A 185 3.57 -17.79 -1.25
CA ARG A 185 3.03 -16.83 -2.22
C ARG A 185 3.68 -16.94 -3.60
N VAL A 186 4.99 -17.21 -3.66
CA VAL A 186 5.70 -17.44 -4.93
C VAL A 186 5.19 -18.73 -5.56
N GLU A 187 5.13 -19.82 -4.78
CA GLU A 187 4.61 -21.10 -5.27
C GLU A 187 3.16 -21.00 -5.76
N LEU A 188 2.32 -20.21 -5.11
CA LEU A 188 0.95 -19.94 -5.54
C LEU A 188 0.91 -19.18 -6.88
N MET A 189 1.80 -18.20 -7.05
CA MET A 189 1.91 -17.44 -8.29
C MET A 189 2.39 -18.32 -9.45
N ASP A 190 3.37 -19.19 -9.20
CA ASP A 190 3.87 -20.16 -10.19
C ASP A 190 2.78 -21.18 -10.55
N THR A 191 2.06 -21.72 -9.55
CA THR A 191 0.94 -22.66 -9.80
C THR A 191 -0.17 -22.00 -10.65
N LYS A 192 -0.45 -20.70 -10.45
CA LYS A 192 -1.39 -19.96 -11.30
C LYS A 192 -0.87 -19.78 -12.73
N ALA A 193 0.41 -19.45 -12.87
CA ALA A 193 1.04 -19.28 -14.17
C ALA A 193 1.05 -20.59 -14.98
N ASP A 194 1.28 -21.73 -14.33
CA ASP A 194 1.20 -23.06 -14.97
C ASP A 194 -0.22 -23.39 -15.45
N MET A 195 -1.24 -23.01 -14.68
CA MET A 195 -2.66 -23.19 -15.05
C MET A 195 -3.04 -22.30 -16.25
N ASP A 196 -2.58 -21.04 -16.26
CA ASP A 196 -2.73 -20.14 -17.40
C ASP A 196 -2.00 -20.68 -18.65
N GLY A 197 -0.80 -21.23 -18.48
CA GLY A 197 -0.04 -21.89 -19.55
C GLY A 197 -0.79 -23.09 -20.13
N THR A 198 -1.36 -23.93 -19.26
CA THR A 198 -2.20 -25.08 -19.66
C THR A 198 -3.43 -24.61 -20.45
N MET A 199 -4.09 -23.52 -20.04
CA MET A 199 -5.22 -22.95 -20.79
C MET A 199 -4.82 -22.49 -22.20
N VAL A 200 -3.67 -21.85 -22.35
CA VAL A 200 -3.16 -21.42 -23.67
C VAL A 200 -2.86 -22.63 -24.55
N GLU A 201 -2.28 -23.69 -24.00
CA GLU A 201 -2.01 -24.95 -24.72
C GLU A 201 -3.29 -25.61 -25.21
N LEU A 202 -4.31 -25.72 -24.34
CA LEU A 202 -5.60 -26.32 -24.69
C LEU A 202 -6.35 -25.51 -25.76
N LEU A 203 -6.31 -24.19 -25.69
CA LEU A 203 -6.91 -23.33 -26.72
C LEU A 203 -6.14 -23.42 -28.04
N GLY A 204 -4.82 -23.50 -28.01
CA GLY A 204 -3.99 -23.69 -29.19
C GLY A 204 -4.17 -25.06 -29.85
N GLY A 205 -4.42 -26.10 -29.05
CA GLY A 205 -4.64 -27.49 -29.48
C GLY A 205 -6.11 -27.89 -29.62
N ILE A 206 -7.05 -26.93 -29.62
CA ILE A 206 -8.50 -27.23 -29.55
C ILE A 206 -9.00 -28.11 -30.70
N GLU A 207 -8.38 -27.97 -31.88
CA GLU A 207 -8.67 -28.82 -33.03
C GLU A 207 -8.32 -30.28 -32.72
N THR A 208 -7.09 -30.54 -32.27
CA THR A 208 -6.62 -31.88 -31.89
C THR A 208 -7.47 -32.49 -30.77
N ILE A 209 -7.84 -31.71 -29.77
CA ILE A 209 -8.68 -32.17 -28.66
C ILE A 209 -10.05 -32.65 -29.16
N ARG A 210 -10.65 -31.89 -30.10
CA ARG A 210 -11.94 -32.24 -30.72
C ARG A 210 -11.82 -33.42 -31.68
N THR A 211 -10.74 -33.51 -32.46
CA THR A 211 -10.53 -34.63 -33.39
C THR A 211 -10.32 -35.95 -32.65
N LEU A 212 -9.69 -35.93 -31.48
CA LEU A 212 -9.47 -37.09 -30.62
C LEU A 212 -10.61 -37.37 -29.63
N ASP A 213 -11.68 -36.57 -29.63
CA ASP A 213 -12.78 -36.61 -28.65
C ASP A 213 -12.31 -36.66 -27.17
N SER A 214 -11.22 -35.94 -26.89
CA SER A 214 -10.51 -35.99 -25.61
C SER A 214 -10.92 -34.88 -24.62
N ALA A 215 -11.99 -34.15 -24.94
CA ALA A 215 -12.43 -32.98 -24.18
C ALA A 215 -12.75 -33.29 -22.71
N GLN A 216 -13.38 -34.44 -22.43
CA GLN A 216 -13.67 -34.86 -21.05
C GLN A 216 -12.40 -35.19 -20.26
N THR A 217 -11.40 -35.80 -20.90
CA THR A 217 -10.12 -36.13 -20.27
C THR A 217 -9.34 -34.88 -19.88
N GLU A 218 -9.24 -33.90 -20.79
CA GLU A 218 -8.58 -32.62 -20.47
C GLU A 218 -9.39 -31.79 -19.45
N SER A 219 -10.72 -31.86 -19.48
CA SER A 219 -11.57 -31.22 -18.46
C SER A 219 -11.27 -31.76 -17.05
N LEU A 220 -11.16 -33.08 -16.88
CA LEU A 220 -10.81 -33.69 -15.60
C LEU A 220 -9.40 -33.31 -15.13
N ARG A 221 -8.46 -33.17 -16.06
CA ARG A 221 -7.09 -32.72 -15.78
C ARG A 221 -7.07 -31.28 -15.25
N ILE A 222 -7.81 -30.37 -15.89
CA ILE A 222 -7.96 -28.98 -15.43
C ILE A 222 -8.64 -28.94 -14.06
N GLU A 223 -9.69 -29.72 -13.85
CA GLU A 223 -10.39 -29.79 -12.56
C GLU A 223 -9.43 -30.21 -11.43
N GLY A 224 -8.60 -31.22 -11.66
CA GLY A 224 -7.58 -31.66 -10.70
C GLY A 224 -6.56 -30.57 -10.37
N GLN A 225 -6.05 -29.87 -11.38
CA GLN A 225 -5.12 -28.74 -11.17
C GLN A 225 -5.78 -27.57 -10.43
N SER A 226 -7.03 -27.24 -10.79
CA SER A 226 -7.82 -26.18 -10.17
C SER A 226 -8.08 -26.49 -8.68
N GLU A 227 -8.42 -27.73 -8.33
CA GLU A 227 -8.62 -28.14 -6.94
C GLU A 227 -7.31 -28.11 -6.12
N GLN A 228 -6.18 -28.46 -6.73
CA GLN A 228 -4.88 -28.31 -6.07
C GLN A 228 -4.56 -26.84 -5.79
N LEU A 229 -4.80 -25.95 -6.78
CA LEU A 229 -4.64 -24.52 -6.62
C LEU A 229 -5.54 -23.98 -5.50
N ARG A 230 -6.84 -24.34 -5.51
CA ARG A 230 -7.81 -23.97 -4.46
C ARG A 230 -7.35 -24.40 -3.07
N LYS A 231 -6.84 -25.62 -2.92
CA LYS A 231 -6.31 -26.12 -1.62
C LYS A 231 -5.08 -25.34 -1.16
N LYS A 232 -4.19 -24.95 -2.07
CA LYS A 232 -3.02 -24.09 -1.75
C LYS A 232 -3.47 -22.69 -1.34
N GLU A 233 -4.39 -22.08 -2.10
CA GLU A 233 -4.97 -20.76 -1.78
C GLU A 233 -5.64 -20.76 -0.41
N MET A 234 -6.47 -21.79 -0.12
CA MET A 234 -7.18 -21.88 1.14
C MET A 234 -6.23 -22.00 2.34
N ARG A 235 -5.13 -22.76 2.20
CA ARG A 235 -4.10 -22.83 3.25
C ARG A 235 -3.43 -21.47 3.48
N HIS A 236 -3.09 -20.76 2.41
CA HIS A 236 -2.55 -19.40 2.49
C HIS A 236 -3.54 -18.44 3.18
N HIS A 237 -4.82 -18.45 2.80
CA HIS A 237 -5.84 -17.60 3.41
C HIS A 237 -6.09 -17.92 4.89
N LYS A 238 -6.09 -19.20 5.29
CA LYS A 238 -6.17 -19.58 6.70
C LYS A 238 -4.98 -19.05 7.50
N ALA A 239 -3.76 -19.17 6.97
CA ALA A 239 -2.57 -18.62 7.62
C ALA A 239 -2.65 -17.09 7.72
N MET A 240 -3.07 -16.41 6.64
CA MET A 240 -3.28 -14.96 6.63
C MET A 240 -4.29 -14.51 7.67
N ALA A 241 -5.46 -15.16 7.74
CA ALA A 241 -6.50 -14.86 8.74
C ALA A 241 -6.00 -15.03 10.18
N LEU A 242 -5.18 -16.05 10.45
CA LEU A 242 -4.56 -16.24 11.78
C LEU A 242 -3.62 -15.08 12.14
N TYR A 243 -2.77 -14.64 11.21
CA TYR A 243 -1.90 -13.49 11.42
C TYR A 243 -2.69 -12.19 11.61
N ASP A 244 -3.78 -11.99 10.88
CA ASP A 244 -4.61 -10.80 11.04
C ASP A 244 -5.35 -10.81 12.39
N CYS A 245 -5.79 -11.98 12.87
CA CYS A 245 -6.32 -12.14 14.23
C CYS A 245 -5.26 -11.82 15.30
N LEU A 246 -4.01 -12.29 15.13
CA LEU A 246 -2.92 -11.95 16.06
C LEU A 246 -2.62 -10.45 16.11
N LYS A 247 -2.66 -9.75 14.96
CA LYS A 247 -2.51 -8.29 14.93
C LYS A 247 -3.65 -7.58 15.65
N PHE A 248 -4.89 -8.02 15.43
CA PHE A 248 -6.06 -7.45 16.09
C PHE A 248 -6.00 -7.64 17.61
N VAL A 249 -5.65 -8.84 18.08
CA VAL A 249 -5.49 -9.12 19.51
C VAL A 249 -4.39 -8.24 20.12
N ASN A 250 -3.27 -8.07 19.41
CA ASN A 250 -2.20 -7.18 19.85
C ASN A 250 -2.69 -5.73 19.99
N GLU A 251 -3.35 -5.20 18.96
CA GLU A 251 -3.90 -3.84 18.96
C GLU A 251 -4.93 -3.62 20.08
N ALA A 252 -5.86 -4.56 20.26
CA ALA A 252 -6.88 -4.50 21.30
C ALA A 252 -6.28 -4.56 22.71
N PHE A 253 -5.32 -5.47 22.95
CA PHE A 253 -4.65 -5.61 24.24
C PHE A 253 -3.98 -4.30 24.67
N PHE A 254 -3.20 -3.70 23.77
CA PHE A 254 -2.52 -2.45 24.08
C PHE A 254 -3.49 -1.26 24.19
N SER A 255 -4.55 -1.21 23.39
CA SER A 255 -5.57 -0.16 23.51
C SER A 255 -6.25 -0.18 24.88
N VAL A 256 -6.63 -1.36 25.38
CA VAL A 256 -7.22 -1.53 26.72
C VAL A 256 -6.22 -1.15 27.81
N LEU A 257 -4.96 -1.55 27.68
CA LEU A 257 -3.90 -1.25 28.64
C LEU A 257 -3.64 0.27 28.73
N VAL A 258 -3.62 0.96 27.59
CA VAL A 258 -3.46 2.43 27.54
C VAL A 258 -4.63 3.14 28.21
N ILE A 259 -5.88 2.73 27.94
CA ILE A 259 -7.06 3.30 28.58
C ILE A 259 -7.02 3.07 30.10
N GLY A 260 -6.71 1.85 30.54
CA GLY A 260 -6.65 1.51 31.96
C GLY A 260 -5.62 2.33 32.74
N ILE A 261 -4.42 2.53 32.17
CA ILE A 261 -3.38 3.36 32.79
C ILE A 261 -3.76 4.83 32.75
N SER A 262 -4.38 5.31 31.66
CA SER A 262 -4.83 6.70 31.55
C SER A 262 -5.85 7.03 32.63
N VAL A 263 -6.77 6.10 32.92
CA VAL A 263 -7.73 6.23 34.03
C VAL A 263 -7.04 6.19 35.40
N LEU A 264 -6.05 5.30 35.60
CA LEU A 264 -5.28 5.24 36.85
C LEU A 264 -4.51 6.53 37.12
N LEU A 265 -3.88 7.12 36.10
CA LEU A 265 -3.15 8.38 36.21
C LEU A 265 -4.09 9.58 36.40
N ALA A 266 -5.29 9.56 35.80
CA ALA A 266 -6.30 10.60 36.02
C ALA A 266 -6.96 10.49 37.41
N SER A 267 -6.86 9.33 38.06
CA SER A 267 -7.40 9.08 39.41
C SER A 267 -6.41 9.41 40.54
N GLN A 268 -5.15 9.75 40.23
CA GLN A 268 -4.14 10.22 41.18
C GLN A 268 -4.05 11.75 41.15
#